data_AF-A0A7Y9MB42-F1
#
_entry.id   AF-A0A7Y9MB42-F1
#
_cell.length_a   1.000
_cell.length_b   1.000
_cell.length_c   1.000
_cell.angle_alpha   90.00
_cell.angle_beta   90.00
_cell.angle_gamma   90.00
#
_symmetry.space_group_name_H-M   'P 1'
#
loop_
_entity.id
_entity.type
_entity.pdbx_description
1 polymer ?
#
loop_
_entity_poly.entity_id
_entity_poly.type
_entity_poly.pdbx_seq_one_letter_code
_entity_poly.pdbx_strand_id
1 'polypeptide(L)'
;MVALTAPQGRWHIGTWIAACAVAETIGMTASASAARLADALQDPLLGLLIVVAGGLVEGVALGVLQAYALVRWLPGLRRGRWIAVTVVMAGIGWAAASLPSQLPGSTGAEPPLWVVMAGALLLGAVMGAALGAGQAFVLARTVRHPARWVGISTLAWAPAMAVIFLGATAPDTTWPTPIVIVLGALTGAVAGAVLGLVSGVLSPWLMGRSAVGAALLGILHSRAHGILGGGLGGLRVVGRRSGRTIELPVQVAQGDGLLVVFPAGAERKTWWRNLLEPSPVEVLSDGEWRPGTGVVVTPPSAEWDAAASVYRTRWPRVTVPGDSPLVVVRVLQ
;
A
#
# COMPACT_ATOMS: atom_id res chain seq x y z
N MET A 1 -5.05 -9.25 -24.87
CA MET A 1 -3.73 -8.64 -24.61
C MET A 1 -3.82 -7.15 -24.96
N VAL A 2 -4.32 -6.31 -24.04
CA VAL A 2 -4.45 -4.86 -24.28
C VAL A 2 -3.22 -4.19 -23.69
N ALA A 3 -2.40 -3.58 -24.54
CA ALA A 3 -1.30 -2.75 -24.12
C ALA A 3 -1.85 -1.52 -23.37
N LEU A 4 -1.69 -1.50 -22.04
CA LEU A 4 -2.02 -0.33 -21.23
C LEU A 4 -0.84 0.64 -21.29
N THR A 5 -0.92 1.59 -22.24
CA THR A 5 0.03 2.69 -22.44
C THR A 5 -0.62 4.04 -22.13
N ALA A 6 -1.13 4.20 -20.91
CA ALA A 6 -1.35 5.54 -20.36
C ALA A 6 -0.14 5.92 -19.50
N PRO A 7 0.42 7.13 -19.63
CA PRO A 7 1.47 7.60 -18.74
C PRO A 7 0.97 7.55 -17.29
N GLN A 8 1.73 6.89 -16.43
CA GLN A 8 1.44 6.81 -15.00
C GLN A 8 2.07 8.01 -14.29
N GLY A 9 1.33 8.64 -13.38
CA GLY A 9 1.91 9.67 -12.51
C GLY A 9 2.80 9.05 -11.43
N ARG A 10 3.43 9.91 -10.61
CA ARG A 10 4.20 9.44 -9.46
C ARG A 10 3.24 8.98 -8.35
N TRP A 11 3.53 7.84 -7.73
CA TRP A 11 2.78 7.38 -6.56
C TRP A 11 3.23 8.15 -5.32
N HIS A 12 2.30 8.87 -4.69
CA HIS A 12 2.55 9.65 -3.48
C HIS A 12 1.86 8.99 -2.29
N ILE A 13 2.56 8.06 -1.62
CA ILE A 13 2.00 7.28 -0.50
C ILE A 13 1.48 8.18 0.63
N GLY A 14 2.15 9.29 0.94
CA GLY A 14 1.70 10.23 1.98
C GLY A 14 0.34 10.86 1.67
N THR A 15 0.09 11.26 0.42
CA THR A 15 -1.22 11.78 0.01
C THR A 15 -2.31 10.72 0.11
N TRP A 16 -1.98 9.46 -0.21
CA TRP A 16 -2.90 8.34 -0.08
C TRP A 16 -3.25 8.02 1.38
N ILE A 17 -2.25 7.99 2.27
CA ILE A 17 -2.44 7.78 3.71
C ILE A 17 -3.34 8.89 4.27
N ALA A 18 -3.04 10.15 3.96
CA ALA A 18 -3.84 11.28 4.42
C ALA A 18 -5.28 11.22 3.90
N ALA A 19 -5.49 10.84 2.63
CA ALA A 19 -6.82 10.68 2.06
C ALA A 19 -7.64 9.61 2.81
N CYS A 20 -7.05 8.47 3.14
CA CYS A 20 -7.71 7.41 3.90
C CYS A 20 -7.99 7.84 5.35
N ALA A 21 -7.01 8.45 6.02
CA ALA A 21 -7.17 8.96 7.39
C ALA A 21 -8.29 10.00 7.51
N VAL A 22 -8.34 10.98 6.59
CA VAL A 22 -9.40 12.00 6.58
C VAL A 22 -10.76 11.37 6.27
N ALA A 23 -10.82 10.43 5.31
CA ALA A 23 -12.06 9.75 4.97
C ALA A 23 -12.65 8.97 6.15
N GLU A 24 -11.83 8.16 6.82
CA GLU A 24 -12.24 7.40 8.00
C GLU A 24 -12.56 8.29 9.19
N THR A 25 -11.87 9.43 9.35
CA THR A 25 -12.22 10.43 10.38
C THR A 25 -13.64 10.93 10.15
N ILE A 26 -13.99 11.29 8.91
CA ILE A 26 -15.34 11.73 8.54
C ILE A 26 -16.35 10.60 8.78
N GLY A 27 -16.04 9.39 8.31
CA GLY A 27 -16.89 8.22 8.44
C GLY A 27 -17.19 7.86 9.89
N MET A 28 -16.17 7.67 10.71
CA MET A 28 -16.34 7.32 12.12
C MET A 28 -16.99 8.42 12.94
N THR A 29 -16.79 9.70 12.60
CA THR A 29 -17.52 10.82 13.21
C THR A 29 -19.01 10.73 12.87
N ALA A 30 -19.34 10.46 11.61
CA ALA A 30 -20.72 10.29 11.15
C ALA A 30 -21.38 9.07 11.80
N SER A 31 -20.71 7.93 11.84
CA SER A 31 -21.21 6.69 12.44
C SER A 31 -21.40 6.81 13.95
N ALA A 32 -20.47 7.44 14.68
CA ALA A 32 -20.63 7.70 16.11
C ALA A 32 -21.82 8.64 16.41
N SER A 33 -22.00 9.67 15.57
CA SER A 33 -23.14 10.59 15.67
C SER A 33 -24.46 9.88 15.36
N ALA A 34 -24.46 9.06 14.31
CA ALA A 34 -25.63 8.28 13.88
C ALA A 34 -26.05 7.27 14.95
N ALA A 35 -25.10 6.57 15.58
CA ALA A 35 -25.37 5.64 16.67
C ALA A 35 -26.04 6.36 17.86
N ARG A 36 -25.48 7.49 18.31
CA ARG A 36 -26.04 8.28 19.43
C ARG A 36 -27.42 8.85 19.12
N LEU A 37 -27.67 9.25 17.87
CA LEU A 37 -28.98 9.71 17.44
C LEU A 37 -30.00 8.55 17.36
N ALA A 38 -29.58 7.39 16.85
CA ALA A 38 -30.42 6.20 16.77
C ALA A 38 -30.87 5.75 18.16
N ASP A 39 -29.96 5.71 19.13
CA ASP A 39 -30.26 5.37 20.53
C ASP A 39 -31.29 6.33 21.15
N ALA A 40 -31.22 7.62 20.82
CA ALA A 40 -32.13 8.64 21.34
C ALA A 40 -33.55 8.55 20.76
N LEU A 41 -33.72 8.01 19.55
CA LEU A 41 -35.01 7.94 18.87
C LEU A 41 -35.91 6.79 19.33
N GLN A 42 -35.34 5.74 19.93
CA GLN A 42 -36.05 4.55 20.41
C GLN A 42 -36.96 3.86 19.35
N ASP A 43 -36.70 4.10 18.05
CA ASP A 43 -37.38 3.47 16.92
C ASP A 43 -36.37 2.59 16.16
N PRO A 44 -36.55 1.25 16.14
CA PRO A 44 -35.60 0.34 15.50
C PRO A 44 -35.41 0.58 14.00
N LEU A 45 -36.47 0.91 13.27
CA LEU A 45 -36.40 1.10 11.82
C LEU A 45 -35.72 2.42 11.48
N LEU A 46 -36.13 3.51 12.14
CA LEU A 46 -35.50 4.82 11.94
C LEU A 46 -34.04 4.80 12.41
N GLY A 47 -33.73 4.13 13.52
CA GLY A 47 -32.37 3.94 14.00
C GLY A 47 -31.49 3.21 12.97
N LEU A 48 -31.98 2.11 12.40
CA LEU A 48 -31.28 1.38 11.34
C LEU A 48 -31.02 2.28 10.11
N LEU A 49 -32.02 3.03 9.66
CA LEU A 49 -31.87 3.94 8.52
C LEU A 49 -30.83 5.03 8.77
N ILE A 50 -30.78 5.58 9.99
CA ILE A 50 -29.80 6.60 10.40
C ILE A 50 -28.39 6.02 10.44
N VAL A 51 -28.21 4.83 11.01
CA VAL A 51 -26.90 4.15 11.04
C VAL A 51 -26.40 3.85 9.62
N VAL A 52 -27.27 3.33 8.76
CA VAL A 52 -26.92 3.09 7.35
C VAL A 52 -26.60 4.40 6.63
N ALA A 53 -27.33 5.49 6.90
CA ALA A 53 -27.02 6.80 6.34
C ALA A 53 -25.65 7.32 6.79
N GLY A 54 -25.28 7.13 8.06
CA GLY A 54 -23.94 7.41 8.58
C GLY A 54 -22.86 6.61 7.83
N GLY A 55 -23.10 5.32 7.60
CA GLY A 55 -22.22 4.47 6.80
C GLY A 55 -22.09 4.88 5.33
N LEU A 56 -23.13 5.43 4.73
CA LEU A 56 -23.06 5.99 3.38
C LEU A 56 -22.17 7.25 3.32
N VAL A 57 -22.15 8.07 4.38
CA VAL A 57 -21.23 9.22 4.47
C VAL A 57 -19.77 8.75 4.45
N GLU A 58 -19.45 7.69 5.18
CA GLU A 58 -18.12 7.04 5.14
C GLU A 58 -17.78 6.56 3.71
N GLY A 59 -18.68 5.82 3.07
CA GLY A 59 -18.48 5.31 1.71
C GLY A 59 -18.25 6.42 0.68
N VAL A 60 -18.95 7.55 0.82
CA VAL A 60 -18.76 8.74 -0.03
C VAL A 60 -17.40 9.38 0.25
N ALA A 61 -17.05 9.59 1.52
CA ALA A 61 -15.77 10.20 1.91
C ALA A 61 -14.58 9.38 1.40
N LEU A 62 -14.59 8.07 1.65
CA LEU A 62 -13.58 7.13 1.14
C LEU A 62 -13.52 7.16 -0.38
N GLY A 63 -14.67 7.00 -1.04
CA GLY A 63 -14.75 6.97 -2.50
C GLY A 63 -14.16 8.22 -3.14
N VAL A 64 -14.51 9.41 -2.63
CA VAL A 64 -14.07 10.71 -3.16
C VAL A 64 -12.58 10.94 -2.90
N LEU A 65 -12.13 10.79 -1.65
CA LEU A 65 -10.75 11.10 -1.26
C LEU A 65 -9.75 10.09 -1.84
N GLN A 66 -10.10 8.80 -1.88
CA GLN A 66 -9.30 7.79 -2.57
C GLN A 66 -9.25 8.05 -4.07
N ALA A 67 -10.38 8.36 -4.72
CA ALA A 67 -10.39 8.69 -6.16
C ALA A 67 -9.50 9.89 -6.48
N TYR A 68 -9.53 10.93 -5.63
CA TYR A 68 -8.66 12.11 -5.78
C TYR A 68 -7.18 11.73 -5.77
N ALA A 69 -6.74 10.91 -4.81
CA ALA A 69 -5.36 10.45 -4.73
C ALA A 69 -5.00 9.51 -5.89
N LEU A 70 -5.89 8.58 -6.26
CA LEU A 70 -5.64 7.60 -7.32
C LEU A 70 -5.53 8.23 -8.70
N VAL A 71 -6.31 9.25 -9.04
CA VAL A 71 -6.26 9.82 -10.41
C VAL A 71 -4.93 10.51 -10.70
N ARG A 72 -4.23 10.99 -9.67
CA ARG A 72 -2.87 11.53 -9.81
C ARG A 72 -1.87 10.44 -10.21
N TRP A 73 -2.10 9.21 -9.77
CA TRP A 73 -1.27 8.06 -10.14
C TRP A 73 -1.75 7.38 -11.43
N LEU A 74 -3.07 7.28 -11.60
CA LEU A 74 -3.78 6.59 -12.67
C LEU A 74 -4.74 7.57 -13.38
N PRO A 75 -4.24 8.44 -14.29
CA PRO A 75 -5.07 9.44 -14.96
C PRO A 75 -6.27 8.86 -15.73
N GLY A 76 -6.16 7.60 -16.19
CA GLY A 76 -7.25 6.88 -16.86
C GLY A 76 -8.36 6.33 -15.94
N LEU A 77 -8.26 6.52 -14.62
CA LEU A 77 -9.26 6.02 -13.67
C LEU A 77 -10.58 6.79 -13.80
N ARG A 78 -11.69 6.05 -13.94
CA ARG A 78 -13.03 6.62 -13.95
C ARG A 78 -13.50 6.93 -12.53
N ARG A 79 -13.24 8.16 -12.06
CA ARG A 79 -13.59 8.68 -10.72
C ARG A 79 -14.99 8.29 -10.26
N GLY A 80 -16.01 8.59 -11.08
CA GLY A 80 -17.41 8.32 -10.72
C GLY A 80 -17.70 6.85 -10.46
N ARG A 81 -17.06 5.92 -11.21
CA ARG A 81 -17.24 4.47 -10.98
C ARG A 81 -16.56 4.00 -9.70
N TRP A 82 -15.39 4.53 -9.40
CA TRP A 82 -14.69 4.25 -8.14
C TRP A 82 -15.55 4.67 -6.93
N ILE A 83 -16.07 5.90 -6.98
CA ILE A 83 -16.93 6.44 -5.93
C ILE A 83 -18.20 5.59 -5.81
N ALA A 84 -18.93 5.37 -6.90
CA ALA A 84 -20.19 4.62 -6.88
C ALA A 84 -20.02 3.21 -6.30
N VAL A 85 -19.00 2.47 -6.72
CA VAL A 85 -18.72 1.13 -6.19
C VAL A 85 -18.39 1.18 -4.69
N THR A 86 -17.61 2.16 -4.25
CA THR A 86 -17.23 2.31 -2.84
C THR A 86 -18.46 2.62 -1.97
N VAL A 87 -19.33 3.53 -2.42
CA VAL A 87 -20.57 3.87 -1.71
C VAL A 87 -21.53 2.68 -1.64
N VAL A 88 -21.73 1.96 -2.74
CA VAL A 88 -22.63 0.80 -2.78
C VAL A 88 -22.12 -0.30 -1.84
N MET A 89 -20.83 -0.62 -1.88
CA MET A 89 -20.25 -1.65 -1.02
C MET A 89 -20.26 -1.25 0.46
N ALA A 90 -20.01 0.03 0.77
CA ALA A 90 -20.14 0.56 2.13
C ALA A 90 -21.58 0.45 2.64
N GLY A 91 -22.57 0.87 1.83
CA GLY A 91 -23.98 0.77 2.19
C GLY A 91 -24.43 -0.67 2.46
N ILE A 92 -24.02 -1.62 1.59
CA ILE A 92 -24.28 -3.05 1.81
C ILE A 92 -23.62 -3.53 3.10
N GLY A 93 -22.36 -3.15 3.35
CA GLY A 93 -21.62 -3.53 4.56
C GLY A 93 -22.29 -3.04 5.83
N TRP A 94 -22.64 -1.75 5.88
CA TRP A 94 -23.31 -1.15 7.03
C TRP A 94 -24.71 -1.72 7.26
N ALA A 95 -25.49 -1.95 6.20
CA ALA A 95 -26.79 -2.61 6.32
C ALA A 95 -26.67 -4.04 6.85
N ALA A 96 -25.71 -4.82 6.33
CA ALA A 96 -25.49 -6.21 6.76
C ALA A 96 -24.97 -6.29 8.20
N ALA A 97 -24.06 -5.40 8.60
CA ALA A 97 -23.49 -5.37 9.95
C ALA A 97 -24.50 -4.89 11.00
N SER A 98 -25.45 -4.03 10.63
CA SER A 98 -26.46 -3.45 11.54
C SER A 98 -27.74 -4.29 11.64
N LEU A 99 -27.89 -5.33 10.81
CA LEU A 99 -29.08 -6.19 10.81
C LEU A 99 -29.17 -7.14 12.03
N PRO A 100 -28.08 -7.82 12.47
CA PRO A 100 -28.14 -8.75 13.59
C PRO A 100 -28.57 -8.11 14.91
N SER A 101 -28.23 -6.83 15.14
CA SER A 101 -28.61 -6.10 16.36
C SER A 101 -30.12 -5.84 16.48
N GLN A 102 -30.89 -6.12 15.42
CA GLN A 102 -32.35 -5.97 15.41
C GLN A 102 -33.11 -7.30 15.56
N LEU A 103 -32.40 -8.44 15.59
CA LEU A 103 -33.03 -9.75 15.67
C LEU A 103 -33.39 -10.12 17.12
N PRO A 104 -34.60 -10.65 17.39
CA PRO A 104 -34.98 -11.11 18.72
C PRO A 104 -34.09 -12.25 19.21
N GLY A 105 -33.55 -12.17 20.42
CA GLY A 105 -32.78 -13.25 21.06
C GLY A 105 -31.26 -13.10 21.06
N SER A 106 -30.72 -11.91 20.74
CA SER A 106 -29.30 -11.60 21.03
C SER A 106 -29.06 -11.74 22.54
N THR A 107 -28.28 -12.72 22.95
CA THR A 107 -27.92 -12.92 24.36
C THR A 107 -27.22 -11.67 24.88
N GLY A 108 -27.81 -11.01 25.89
CA GLY A 108 -27.32 -9.75 26.46
C GLY A 108 -26.01 -9.84 27.25
N ALA A 109 -25.23 -10.92 27.08
CA ALA A 109 -23.90 -11.02 27.66
C ALA A 109 -22.90 -10.39 26.67
N GLU A 110 -22.21 -9.33 27.11
CA GLU A 110 -21.17 -8.70 26.31
C GLU A 110 -20.05 -9.71 25.99
N PRO A 111 -19.73 -9.93 24.71
CA PRO A 111 -18.65 -10.83 24.34
C PRO A 111 -17.30 -10.28 24.85
N PRO A 112 -16.37 -11.16 25.27
CA PRO A 112 -15.07 -10.71 25.74
C PRO A 112 -14.29 -10.03 24.61
N LEU A 113 -13.46 -9.05 24.96
CA LEU A 113 -12.78 -8.19 23.98
C LEU A 113 -12.04 -8.96 22.87
N TRP A 114 -11.39 -10.08 23.19
CA TRP A 114 -10.67 -10.88 22.18
C TRP A 114 -11.62 -11.49 21.13
N VAL A 115 -12.87 -11.83 21.48
CA VAL A 115 -13.88 -12.30 20.51
C VAL A 115 -14.28 -11.15 19.60
N VAL A 116 -14.50 -9.96 20.17
CA VAL A 116 -14.79 -8.74 19.40
C VAL A 116 -13.65 -8.45 18.42
N MET A 117 -12.39 -8.51 18.87
CA MET A 117 -11.22 -8.26 18.03
C MET A 117 -11.06 -9.32 16.93
N ALA A 118 -11.27 -10.60 17.25
CA ALA A 118 -11.25 -11.67 16.25
C ALA A 118 -12.35 -11.49 15.20
N GLY A 119 -13.57 -11.13 15.65
CA GLY A 119 -14.69 -10.80 14.79
C GLY A 119 -14.41 -9.58 13.91
N ALA A 120 -13.82 -8.52 14.46
CA ALA A 120 -13.46 -7.32 13.73
C ALA A 120 -12.41 -7.59 12.64
N LEU A 121 -11.37 -8.37 12.95
CA LEU A 121 -10.37 -8.80 11.96
C LEU A 121 -11.00 -9.61 10.82
N LEU A 122 -11.87 -10.56 11.16
CA LEU A 122 -12.57 -11.39 10.16
C LEU A 122 -13.52 -10.54 9.31
N LEU A 123 -14.33 -9.68 9.93
CA LEU A 123 -15.24 -8.78 9.25
C LEU A 123 -14.49 -7.84 8.32
N GLY A 124 -13.39 -7.24 8.79
CA GLY A 124 -12.53 -6.39 7.98
C GLY A 124 -11.91 -7.15 6.80
N ALA A 125 -11.50 -8.40 6.99
CA ALA A 125 -10.98 -9.23 5.91
C ALA A 125 -12.05 -9.53 4.83
N VAL A 126 -13.26 -9.92 5.25
CA VAL A 126 -14.39 -10.23 4.37
C VAL A 126 -14.87 -9.00 3.62
N MET A 127 -15.16 -7.91 4.35
CA MET A 127 -15.62 -6.66 3.76
C MET A 127 -14.54 -6.02 2.89
N GLY A 128 -13.28 -6.07 3.31
CA GLY A 128 -12.13 -5.66 2.51
C GLY A 128 -12.00 -6.44 1.20
N ALA A 129 -12.24 -7.76 1.23
CA ALA A 129 -12.26 -8.58 0.01
C ALA A 129 -13.42 -8.18 -0.92
N ALA A 130 -14.63 -8.00 -0.39
CA ALA A 130 -15.80 -7.63 -1.16
C ALA A 130 -15.66 -6.24 -1.82
N LEU A 131 -15.28 -5.23 -1.03
CA LEU A 131 -15.01 -3.88 -1.51
C LEU A 131 -13.86 -3.89 -2.54
N GLY A 132 -12.77 -4.59 -2.22
CA GLY A 132 -11.62 -4.75 -3.10
C GLY A 132 -11.99 -5.42 -4.43
N ALA A 133 -12.89 -6.40 -4.43
CA ALA A 133 -13.38 -7.03 -5.66
C ALA A 133 -14.16 -6.04 -6.52
N GLY A 134 -15.08 -5.26 -5.92
CA GLY A 134 -15.79 -4.18 -6.60
C GLY A 134 -14.82 -3.18 -7.24
N GLN A 135 -13.86 -2.67 -6.45
CA GLN A 135 -12.89 -1.68 -6.90
C GLN A 135 -11.91 -2.24 -7.95
N ALA A 136 -11.57 -3.53 -7.89
CA ALA A 136 -10.72 -4.20 -8.88
C ALA A 136 -11.32 -4.16 -10.29
N PHE A 137 -12.66 -4.25 -10.43
CA PHE A 137 -13.32 -4.08 -11.73
C PHE A 137 -13.10 -2.69 -12.33
N VAL A 138 -13.05 -1.66 -11.50
CA VAL A 138 -12.76 -0.28 -11.93
C VAL A 138 -11.29 -0.16 -12.34
N LEU A 139 -10.38 -0.78 -11.58
CA LEU A 139 -8.94 -0.77 -11.85
C LEU A 139 -8.55 -1.58 -13.09
N ALA A 140 -9.35 -2.56 -13.51
CA ALA A 140 -9.01 -3.51 -14.58
C ALA A 140 -8.64 -2.87 -15.92
N ARG A 141 -9.05 -1.63 -16.17
CA ARG A 141 -8.68 -0.88 -17.39
C ARG A 141 -7.46 0.03 -17.23
N THR A 142 -6.84 0.04 -16.06
CA THR A 142 -5.78 1.02 -15.71
C THR A 142 -4.50 0.37 -15.16
N VAL A 143 -4.59 -0.83 -14.57
CA VAL A 143 -3.46 -1.54 -13.99
C VAL A 143 -3.28 -2.93 -14.59
N ARG A 144 -2.09 -3.51 -14.45
CA ARG A 144 -1.76 -4.83 -15.02
C ARG A 144 -2.41 -6.00 -14.29
N HIS A 145 -2.48 -5.92 -12.97
CA HIS A 145 -2.96 -7.00 -12.12
C HIS A 145 -4.05 -6.49 -11.17
N PRO A 146 -5.25 -6.16 -11.68
CA PRO A 146 -6.33 -5.56 -10.89
C PRO A 146 -6.81 -6.48 -9.75
N ALA A 147 -6.83 -7.80 -9.97
CA ALA A 147 -7.26 -8.78 -8.96
C ALA A 147 -6.41 -8.75 -7.68
N ARG A 148 -5.17 -8.26 -7.74
CA ARG A 148 -4.31 -8.09 -6.55
C ARG A 148 -4.88 -7.06 -5.57
N TRP A 149 -5.70 -6.13 -6.05
CA TRP A 149 -6.36 -5.15 -5.20
C TRP A 149 -7.28 -5.79 -4.15
N VAL A 150 -7.85 -6.96 -4.44
CA VAL A 150 -8.67 -7.72 -3.49
C VAL A 150 -7.84 -8.07 -2.25
N GLY A 151 -6.70 -8.74 -2.45
CA GLY A 151 -5.80 -9.11 -1.35
C GLY A 151 -5.21 -7.90 -0.62
N ILE A 152 -4.90 -6.82 -1.34
CA ILE A 152 -4.44 -5.56 -0.74
C ILE A 152 -5.51 -4.99 0.19
N SER A 153 -6.76 -4.95 -0.28
CA SER A 153 -7.89 -4.41 0.48
C SER A 153 -8.21 -5.29 1.68
N THR A 154 -8.21 -6.61 1.54
CA THR A 154 -8.36 -7.57 2.66
C THR A 154 -7.32 -7.34 3.75
N LEU A 155 -6.04 -7.23 3.39
CA LEU A 155 -4.96 -7.03 4.34
C LEU A 155 -5.01 -5.66 5.02
N ALA A 156 -5.52 -4.65 4.33
CA ALA A 156 -5.58 -3.29 4.86
C ALA A 156 -6.80 -3.07 5.77
N TRP A 157 -7.96 -3.64 5.40
CA TRP A 157 -9.20 -3.49 6.16
C TRP A 157 -9.25 -4.34 7.43
N ALA A 158 -8.64 -5.53 7.45
CA ALA A 158 -8.60 -6.35 8.67
C ALA A 158 -8.06 -5.59 9.91
N PRO A 159 -6.83 -5.04 9.90
CA PRO A 159 -6.32 -4.29 11.05
C PRO A 159 -7.03 -2.94 11.24
N ALA A 160 -7.50 -2.27 10.17
CA ALA A 160 -8.26 -1.02 10.31
C ALA A 160 -9.58 -1.26 11.07
N MET A 161 -10.29 -2.35 10.75
CA MET A 161 -11.52 -2.74 11.42
C MET A 161 -11.27 -3.09 12.89
N ALA A 162 -10.16 -3.75 13.22
CA ALA A 162 -9.79 -3.99 14.62
C ALA A 162 -9.60 -2.67 15.42
N VAL A 163 -8.97 -1.66 14.82
CA VAL A 163 -8.84 -0.33 15.43
C VAL A 163 -10.21 0.33 15.60
N ILE A 164 -11.06 0.28 14.57
CA ILE A 164 -12.43 0.82 14.61
C ILE A 164 -13.23 0.20 15.75
N PHE A 165 -13.24 -1.13 15.85
CA PHE A 165 -13.98 -1.82 16.91
C PHE A 165 -13.40 -1.52 18.29
N LEU A 166 -12.08 -1.47 18.45
CA LEU A 166 -11.45 -1.11 19.72
C LEU A 166 -11.92 0.27 20.22
N GLY A 167 -11.99 1.26 19.32
CA GLY A 167 -12.50 2.59 19.65
C GLY A 167 -14.02 2.63 19.85
N ALA A 168 -14.78 1.88 19.05
CA ALA A 168 -16.24 1.85 19.11
C ALA A 168 -16.78 1.13 20.36
N THR A 169 -16.07 0.13 20.89
CA THR A 169 -16.46 -0.61 22.09
C THR A 169 -15.95 0.00 23.40
N ALA A 170 -15.12 1.04 23.34
CA ALA A 170 -14.56 1.66 24.55
C ALA A 170 -15.58 2.50 25.35
N PRO A 171 -16.49 3.29 24.72
CA PRO A 171 -17.48 4.06 25.46
C PRO A 171 -18.62 3.20 25.99
N ASP A 172 -19.05 3.48 27.21
CA ASP A 172 -20.31 2.98 27.77
C ASP A 172 -21.44 4.03 27.65
N THR A 173 -22.61 3.72 28.21
CA THR A 173 -23.81 4.57 28.16
C THR A 173 -23.67 5.87 28.97
N THR A 174 -22.73 5.95 29.89
CA THR A 174 -22.49 7.13 30.74
C THR A 174 -21.64 8.20 30.05
N TRP A 175 -20.96 7.84 28.96
CA TRP A 175 -20.08 8.77 28.27
C TRP A 175 -20.87 9.88 27.55
N PRO A 176 -20.47 11.16 27.70
CA PRO A 176 -21.07 12.27 26.96
C PRO A 176 -20.94 12.12 25.44
N THR A 177 -22.02 12.42 24.71
CA THR A 177 -22.06 12.35 23.24
C THR A 177 -20.90 13.09 22.55
N PRO A 178 -20.50 14.31 22.94
CA PRO A 178 -19.37 14.99 22.30
C PRO A 178 -18.05 14.22 22.44
N ILE A 179 -17.82 13.55 23.58
CA ILE A 179 -16.60 12.78 23.82
C ILE A 179 -16.57 11.53 22.93
N VAL A 180 -17.72 10.87 22.76
CA VAL A 180 -17.85 9.69 21.90
C VAL A 180 -17.61 10.04 20.44
N ILE A 181 -18.13 11.18 19.99
CA ILE A 181 -17.89 11.69 18.63
C ILE A 181 -16.41 12.01 18.41
N VAL A 182 -15.75 12.66 19.38
CA VAL A 182 -14.30 12.95 19.32
C VAL A 182 -13.48 11.66 19.30
N LEU A 183 -13.82 10.67 20.14
CA LEU A 183 -13.16 9.38 20.13
C LEU A 183 -13.35 8.66 18.79
N GLY A 184 -14.57 8.72 18.22
CA GLY A 184 -14.86 8.21 16.88
C GLY A 184 -13.97 8.85 15.82
N ALA A 185 -13.85 10.18 15.83
CA ALA A 185 -12.98 10.91 14.91
C ALA A 185 -11.50 10.48 15.04
N LEU A 186 -10.97 10.40 16.26
CA LEU A 186 -9.59 9.96 16.51
C LEU A 186 -9.37 8.50 16.09
N THR A 187 -10.33 7.63 16.38
CA THR A 187 -10.31 6.22 15.96
C THR A 187 -10.28 6.12 14.44
N GLY A 188 -11.14 6.88 13.75
CA GLY A 188 -11.15 6.97 12.29
C GLY A 188 -9.82 7.46 11.72
N ALA A 189 -9.22 8.49 12.31
CA ALA A 189 -7.90 8.97 11.87
C ALA A 189 -6.83 7.88 11.93
N VAL A 190 -6.77 7.12 13.04
CA VAL A 190 -5.80 6.02 13.20
C VAL A 190 -6.12 4.86 12.27
N ALA A 191 -7.38 4.42 12.21
CA ALA A 191 -7.82 3.32 11.34
C ALA A 191 -7.55 3.63 9.86
N GLY A 192 -7.88 4.84 9.42
CA GLY A 192 -7.63 5.29 8.06
C GLY A 192 -6.14 5.47 7.73
N ALA A 193 -5.32 5.85 8.72
CA ALA A 193 -3.87 5.86 8.54
C ALA A 193 -3.33 4.43 8.36
N VAL A 194 -3.81 3.45 9.14
CA VAL A 194 -3.45 2.03 8.98
C VAL A 194 -3.90 1.50 7.63
N LEU A 195 -5.17 1.73 7.26
CA LEU A 195 -5.74 1.34 5.97
C LEU A 195 -4.90 1.91 4.82
N GLY A 196 -4.63 3.22 4.86
CA GLY A 196 -3.86 3.92 3.86
C GLY A 196 -2.40 3.45 3.79
N LEU A 197 -1.76 3.17 4.92
CA LEU A 197 -0.38 2.70 4.97
C LEU A 197 -0.28 1.30 4.33
N VAL A 198 -1.08 0.35 4.78
CA VAL A 198 -1.04 -1.04 4.30
C VAL A 198 -1.39 -1.08 2.82
N SER A 199 -2.50 -0.47 2.42
CA SER A 199 -2.91 -0.45 1.01
C SER A 199 -1.93 0.34 0.13
N GLY A 200 -1.36 1.43 0.63
CA GLY A 200 -0.45 2.28 -0.13
C GLY A 200 0.93 1.69 -0.34
N VAL A 201 1.46 0.95 0.65
CA VAL A 201 2.72 0.19 0.53
C VAL A 201 2.58 -0.95 -0.47
N LEU A 202 1.42 -1.61 -0.50
CA LEU A 202 1.18 -2.76 -1.37
C LEU A 202 0.70 -2.39 -2.78
N SER A 203 0.21 -1.16 -2.99
CA SER A 203 -0.29 -0.65 -4.28
C SER A 203 0.65 -0.86 -5.49
N PRO A 204 1.99 -0.73 -5.37
CA PRO A 204 2.91 -1.04 -6.47
C PRO A 204 2.81 -2.47 -7.02
N TRP A 205 2.28 -3.41 -6.24
CA TRP A 205 2.04 -4.79 -6.67
C TRP A 205 1.00 -4.89 -7.80
N LEU A 206 0.10 -3.91 -7.91
CA LEU A 206 -0.86 -3.79 -9.02
C LEU A 206 -0.16 -3.61 -10.38
N MET A 207 1.05 -3.03 -10.38
CA MET A 207 1.85 -2.78 -11.58
C MET A 207 2.80 -3.93 -11.94
N GLY A 208 2.82 -4.99 -11.14
CA GLY A 208 3.77 -6.09 -11.31
C GLY A 208 5.15 -5.83 -10.70
N ARG A 209 5.32 -4.75 -9.93
CA ARG A 209 6.52 -4.50 -9.12
C ARG A 209 6.41 -5.29 -7.81
N SER A 210 7.54 -5.69 -7.21
CA SER A 210 7.50 -6.27 -5.85
C SER A 210 7.14 -5.18 -4.85
N ALA A 211 6.16 -5.43 -3.97
CA ALA A 211 5.76 -4.48 -2.93
C ALA A 211 6.93 -4.19 -1.96
N VAL A 212 7.66 -5.24 -1.58
CA VAL A 212 8.91 -5.14 -0.81
C VAL A 212 9.90 -4.24 -1.54
N GLY A 213 10.05 -4.39 -2.87
CA GLY A 213 10.97 -3.58 -3.65
C GLY A 213 10.63 -2.09 -3.63
N ALA A 214 9.34 -1.78 -3.75
CA ALA A 214 8.86 -0.40 -3.69
C ALA A 214 8.93 0.21 -2.28
N ALA A 215 8.64 -0.57 -1.24
CA ALA A 215 8.77 -0.16 0.15
C ALA A 215 10.22 0.18 0.51
N LEU A 216 11.16 -0.69 0.13
CA LEU A 216 12.59 -0.47 0.33
C LEU A 216 13.06 0.81 -0.37
N LEU A 217 12.66 1.05 -1.62
CA LEU A 217 12.96 2.31 -2.30
C LEU A 217 12.35 3.52 -1.57
N GLY A 218 11.11 3.43 -1.10
CA GLY A 218 10.47 4.49 -0.32
C GLY A 218 11.20 4.82 0.98
N ILE A 219 11.70 3.81 1.70
CA ILE A 219 12.52 4.00 2.90
C ILE A 219 13.86 4.63 2.53
N LEU A 220 14.52 4.16 1.45
CA LEU A 220 15.77 4.75 0.96
C LEU A 220 15.62 6.22 0.53
N HIS A 221 14.44 6.65 0.05
CA HIS A 221 14.13 8.06 -0.24
C HIS A 221 13.82 8.90 1.00
N SER A 222 13.56 8.27 2.14
CA SER A 222 13.18 8.96 3.37
C SER A 222 14.39 9.28 4.24
N ARG A 223 14.20 10.18 5.22
CA ARG A 223 15.19 10.41 6.30
C ARG A 223 15.49 9.15 7.13
N ALA A 224 14.68 8.10 7.00
CA ALA A 224 14.87 6.82 7.66
C ALA A 224 15.76 5.84 6.88
N HIS A 225 16.48 6.28 5.83
CA HIS A 225 17.36 5.42 5.03
C HIS A 225 18.40 4.63 5.86
N GLY A 226 18.76 5.12 7.06
CA GLY A 226 19.73 4.49 7.95
C GLY A 226 19.26 3.15 8.52
N ILE A 227 17.94 2.91 8.56
CA ILE A 227 17.35 1.67 9.11
C ILE A 227 17.70 0.45 8.23
N LEU A 228 17.88 0.63 6.92
CA LEU A 228 18.17 -0.47 5.99
C LEU A 228 19.64 -0.91 5.98
N GLY A 229 20.50 -0.20 6.73
CA GLY A 229 21.94 -0.40 6.74
C GLY A 229 22.63 0.10 5.46
N GLY A 230 23.92 0.45 5.54
CA GLY A 230 24.72 1.01 4.44
C GLY A 230 25.10 0.02 3.33
N GLY A 231 24.21 -0.90 2.98
CA GLY A 231 24.45 -1.95 1.98
C GLY A 231 23.31 -2.13 0.97
N LEU A 232 22.18 -1.44 1.18
CA LEU A 232 21.05 -1.43 0.27
C LEU A 232 21.00 -0.07 -0.43
N GLY A 233 20.90 -0.07 -1.75
CA GLY A 233 20.76 1.14 -2.57
C GLY A 233 19.61 1.01 -3.57
N GLY A 234 19.30 2.10 -4.26
CA GLY A 234 18.37 2.08 -5.41
C GLY A 234 19.16 2.13 -6.71
N LEU A 235 18.75 1.34 -7.70
CA LEU A 235 19.26 1.43 -9.06
C LEU A 235 18.12 1.76 -10.01
N ARG A 236 18.32 2.79 -10.83
CA ARG A 236 17.41 3.19 -11.89
C ARG A 236 18.08 2.97 -13.24
N VAL A 237 17.40 2.22 -14.09
CA VAL A 237 17.87 1.84 -15.43
C VAL A 237 16.79 2.17 -16.45
N VAL A 238 17.16 2.74 -17.60
CA VAL A 238 16.22 2.92 -18.71
C VAL A 238 16.28 1.69 -19.63
N GLY A 239 15.13 1.07 -19.86
CA GLY A 239 15.08 -0.16 -20.66
C GLY A 239 15.32 0.12 -22.15
N ARG A 240 16.41 -0.40 -22.73
CA ARG A 240 16.85 -0.12 -24.11
C ARG A 240 15.76 -0.27 -25.17
N ARG A 241 14.98 -1.37 -25.12
CA ARG A 241 13.92 -1.65 -26.11
C ARG A 241 12.59 -0.98 -25.78
N SER A 242 12.35 -0.64 -24.51
CA SER A 242 11.03 -0.20 -24.05
C SER A 242 10.95 1.28 -23.73
N GLY A 243 12.09 1.97 -23.61
CA GLY A 243 12.18 3.36 -23.12
C GLY A 243 11.72 3.56 -21.68
N ARG A 244 11.35 2.50 -20.97
CA ARG A 244 10.78 2.60 -19.61
C ARG A 244 11.85 2.69 -18.56
N THR A 245 11.67 3.61 -17.62
CA THR A 245 12.45 3.66 -16.38
C THR A 245 12.10 2.50 -15.47
N ILE A 246 13.10 1.71 -15.09
CA ILE A 246 13.03 0.59 -14.16
C ILE A 246 13.79 1.00 -12.91
N GLU A 247 13.11 1.04 -11.77
CA GLU A 247 13.73 1.31 -10.47
C GLU A 247 13.59 0.08 -9.58
N LEU A 248 14.71 -0.35 -9.01
CA LEU A 248 14.78 -1.52 -8.16
C LEU A 248 15.72 -1.26 -6.98
N PRO A 249 15.39 -1.73 -5.77
CA PRO A 249 16.38 -1.80 -4.71
C PRO A 249 17.37 -2.91 -5.05
N VAL A 250 18.64 -2.63 -4.81
CA VAL A 250 19.76 -3.51 -5.07
C VAL A 250 20.65 -3.57 -3.84
N GLN A 251 21.21 -4.75 -3.59
CA GLN A 251 22.32 -4.87 -2.66
C GLN A 251 23.58 -4.36 -3.37
N VAL A 252 24.27 -3.42 -2.74
CA VAL A 252 25.43 -2.74 -3.32
C VAL A 252 26.66 -3.07 -2.49
N ALA A 253 27.78 -3.27 -3.16
CA ALA A 253 29.10 -3.26 -2.56
C ALA A 253 29.91 -2.09 -3.13
N GLN A 254 30.50 -1.29 -2.28
CA GLN A 254 31.32 -0.14 -2.68
C GLN A 254 32.79 -0.45 -2.44
N GLY A 255 33.64 -0.19 -3.43
CA GLY A 255 35.09 -0.33 -3.35
C GLY A 255 35.76 0.39 -4.54
N ASP A 256 36.89 1.05 -4.30
CA ASP A 256 37.72 1.70 -5.33
C ASP A 256 36.96 2.66 -6.27
N GLY A 257 36.00 3.42 -5.72
CA GLY A 257 35.17 4.37 -6.49
C GLY A 257 34.11 3.71 -7.38
N LEU A 258 33.90 2.41 -7.23
CA LEU A 258 32.92 1.61 -7.98
C LEU A 258 31.81 1.11 -7.04
N LEU A 259 30.61 1.01 -7.60
CA LEU A 259 29.49 0.29 -6.99
C LEU A 259 29.26 -1.00 -7.75
N VAL A 260 29.32 -2.12 -7.05
CA VAL A 260 29.09 -3.45 -7.60
C VAL A 260 27.73 -3.96 -7.14
N VAL A 261 26.93 -4.42 -8.10
CA VAL A 261 25.60 -5.00 -7.88
C VAL A 261 25.60 -6.41 -8.45
N PHE A 262 25.23 -7.39 -7.61
CA PHE A 262 25.03 -8.77 -8.03
C PHE A 262 23.54 -9.02 -8.38
N PRO A 263 23.20 -9.34 -9.64
CA PRO A 263 21.85 -9.72 -10.05
C PRO A 263 21.52 -11.16 -9.61
N ALA A 264 21.39 -11.42 -8.32
CA ALA A 264 21.10 -12.77 -7.81
C ALA A 264 19.88 -13.42 -8.51
N GLY A 265 20.02 -14.64 -9.03
CA GLY A 265 19.00 -15.28 -9.87
C GLY A 265 18.82 -14.59 -11.22
N ALA A 266 19.93 -14.30 -11.91
CA ALA A 266 19.97 -13.56 -13.16
C ALA A 266 19.14 -14.20 -14.28
N GLU A 267 18.98 -15.52 -14.26
CA GLU A 267 18.17 -16.31 -15.18
C GLU A 267 16.67 -15.96 -15.13
N ARG A 268 16.17 -15.52 -13.96
CA ARG A 268 14.78 -15.08 -13.77
C ARG A 268 14.58 -13.58 -13.97
N LYS A 269 15.66 -12.82 -14.23
CA LYS A 269 15.67 -11.36 -14.28
C LYS A 269 16.14 -10.86 -15.63
N THR A 270 15.58 -9.75 -16.09
CA THR A 270 15.93 -9.18 -17.41
C THR A 270 16.49 -7.76 -17.34
N TRP A 271 16.42 -7.10 -16.17
CA TRP A 271 16.84 -5.70 -16.03
C TRP A 271 18.32 -5.48 -16.34
N TRP A 272 19.19 -6.41 -15.94
CA TRP A 272 20.65 -6.32 -16.10
C TRP A 272 21.06 -6.36 -17.58
N ARG A 273 20.23 -6.96 -18.45
CA ARG A 273 20.47 -7.01 -19.91
C ARG A 273 20.41 -5.64 -20.57
N ASN A 274 19.86 -4.63 -19.90
CA ASN A 274 19.90 -3.25 -20.42
C ASN A 274 21.29 -2.62 -20.28
N LEU A 275 22.17 -3.21 -19.48
CA LEU A 275 23.52 -2.72 -19.18
C LEU A 275 24.61 -3.59 -19.83
N LEU A 276 24.27 -4.38 -20.86
CA LEU A 276 25.27 -5.16 -21.63
C LEU A 276 26.32 -4.26 -22.30
N GLU A 277 25.92 -3.03 -22.62
CA GLU A 277 26.80 -1.95 -23.07
C GLU A 277 26.79 -0.85 -22.00
N PRO A 278 27.89 -0.08 -21.85
CA PRO A 278 27.94 1.06 -20.94
C PRO A 278 26.75 1.99 -21.18
N SER A 279 25.90 2.12 -20.16
CA SER A 279 24.63 2.85 -20.27
C SER A 279 24.42 3.77 -19.08
N PRO A 280 23.78 4.94 -19.27
CA PRO A 280 23.41 5.81 -18.17
C PRO A 280 22.49 5.11 -17.18
N VAL A 281 22.80 5.25 -15.90
CA VAL A 281 22.00 4.79 -14.76
C VAL A 281 21.93 5.89 -13.72
N GLU A 282 20.98 5.77 -12.79
CA GLU A 282 21.03 6.57 -11.56
C GLU A 282 21.10 5.63 -10.37
N VAL A 283 21.88 6.02 -9.36
CA VAL A 283 22.01 5.30 -8.10
C VAL A 283 21.48 6.16 -6.97
N LEU A 284 20.65 5.56 -6.12
CA LEU A 284 20.13 6.21 -4.93
C LEU A 284 21.13 6.03 -3.78
N SER A 285 21.76 7.12 -3.37
CA SER A 285 22.67 7.22 -2.22
C SER A 285 22.23 8.40 -1.35
N ASP A 286 22.17 8.20 -0.04
CA ASP A 286 21.83 9.26 0.94
C ASP A 286 20.50 9.98 0.63
N GLY A 287 19.50 9.25 0.11
CA GLY A 287 18.20 9.81 -0.26
C GLY A 287 18.14 10.49 -1.63
N GLU A 288 19.28 10.67 -2.31
CA GLU A 288 19.36 11.36 -3.61
C GLU A 288 19.75 10.43 -4.75
N TRP A 289 19.14 10.65 -5.92
CA TRP A 289 19.54 9.99 -7.15
C TRP A 289 20.75 10.70 -7.74
N ARG A 290 21.86 9.97 -7.89
CA ARG A 290 23.07 10.45 -8.54
C ARG A 290 23.27 9.75 -9.88
N PRO A 291 23.64 10.47 -10.94
CA PRO A 291 23.89 9.87 -12.24
C PRO A 291 25.17 9.02 -12.21
N GLY A 292 25.21 8.00 -13.05
CA GLY A 292 26.35 7.12 -13.22
C GLY A 292 26.29 6.37 -14.53
N THR A 293 27.33 5.59 -14.80
CA THR A 293 27.42 4.69 -15.95
C THR A 293 27.50 3.25 -15.45
N GLY A 294 26.50 2.45 -15.83
CA GLY A 294 26.41 1.05 -15.49
C GLY A 294 26.80 0.15 -16.66
N VAL A 295 27.57 -0.90 -16.39
CA VAL A 295 27.94 -1.93 -17.36
C VAL A 295 27.96 -3.31 -16.71
N VAL A 296 27.53 -4.33 -17.44
CA VAL A 296 27.65 -5.73 -17.04
C VAL A 296 29.06 -6.19 -17.32
N VAL A 297 29.70 -6.78 -16.31
CA VAL A 297 30.93 -7.55 -16.46
C VAL A 297 30.61 -9.03 -16.33
N THR A 298 31.16 -9.84 -17.24
CA THR A 298 30.98 -11.29 -17.26
C THR A 298 32.32 -12.00 -17.10
N PRO A 299 32.34 -13.18 -16.46
CA PRO A 299 33.51 -14.02 -16.41
C PRO A 299 33.73 -14.74 -17.76
N PRO A 300 34.97 -15.13 -18.10
CA PRO A 300 36.20 -14.78 -17.39
C PRO A 300 36.70 -13.39 -17.80
N SER A 301 36.94 -12.50 -16.84
CA SER A 301 37.62 -11.22 -17.09
C SER A 301 38.22 -10.67 -15.79
N ALA A 302 39.36 -9.96 -15.90
CA ALA A 302 40.01 -9.33 -14.74
C ALA A 302 39.09 -8.31 -14.04
N GLU A 303 38.25 -7.61 -14.81
CA GLU A 303 37.24 -6.70 -14.29
C GLU A 303 36.17 -7.42 -13.46
N TRP A 304 35.75 -8.62 -13.90
CA TRP A 304 34.82 -9.45 -13.13
C TRP A 304 35.46 -9.95 -11.84
N ASP A 305 36.72 -10.40 -11.87
CA ASP A 305 37.43 -10.87 -10.66
C ASP A 305 37.56 -9.76 -9.61
N ALA A 306 37.89 -8.55 -10.04
CA ALA A 306 37.94 -7.37 -9.18
C ALA A 306 36.55 -7.05 -8.59
N ALA A 307 35.51 -7.01 -9.42
CA ALA A 307 34.14 -6.75 -8.98
C ALA A 307 33.64 -7.83 -8.00
N ALA A 308 33.91 -9.11 -8.27
CA ALA A 308 33.53 -10.23 -7.42
C ALA A 308 34.28 -10.18 -6.08
N SER A 309 35.53 -9.75 -6.06
CA SER A 309 36.31 -9.54 -4.83
C SER A 309 35.69 -8.45 -3.94
N VAL A 310 35.38 -7.29 -4.52
CA VAL A 310 34.70 -6.19 -3.82
C VAL A 310 33.36 -6.66 -3.25
N TYR A 311 32.57 -7.37 -4.06
CA TYR A 311 31.25 -7.86 -3.62
C TYR A 311 31.35 -8.88 -2.47
N ARG A 312 32.23 -9.88 -2.59
CA ARG A 312 32.42 -10.91 -1.56
C ARG A 312 32.97 -10.35 -0.25
N THR A 313 33.86 -9.36 -0.32
CA THR A 313 34.40 -8.68 0.87
C THR A 313 33.29 -7.98 1.65
N ARG A 314 32.38 -7.30 0.96
CA ARG A 314 31.23 -6.63 1.59
C ARG A 314 30.17 -7.62 2.10
N TRP A 315 29.97 -8.72 1.37
CA TRP A 315 28.90 -9.70 1.60
C TRP A 315 29.43 -11.15 1.70
N PRO A 316 30.17 -11.49 2.77
CA PRO A 316 30.85 -12.79 2.88
C PRO A 316 29.90 -13.99 2.94
N ARG A 317 28.62 -13.77 3.28
CA ARG A 317 27.58 -14.80 3.33
C ARG A 317 26.90 -15.06 1.98
N VAL A 318 27.18 -14.26 0.96
CA VAL A 318 26.55 -14.39 -0.36
C VAL A 318 27.49 -15.14 -1.30
N THR A 319 27.05 -16.30 -1.77
CA THR A 319 27.77 -17.06 -2.80
C THR A 319 27.48 -16.44 -4.16
N VAL A 320 28.53 -15.93 -4.82
CA VAL A 320 28.47 -15.46 -6.22
C VAL A 320 29.00 -16.59 -7.11
N PRO A 321 28.17 -17.24 -7.93
CA PRO A 321 28.62 -18.27 -8.85
C PRO A 321 29.63 -17.71 -9.87
N GLY A 322 30.60 -18.54 -10.27
CA GLY A 322 31.71 -18.14 -11.15
C GLY A 322 31.33 -17.85 -12.60
N ASP A 323 30.07 -18.06 -12.99
CA ASP A 323 29.49 -17.79 -14.30
C ASP A 323 28.48 -16.62 -14.27
N SER A 324 28.25 -16.04 -13.10
CA SER A 324 27.19 -15.05 -12.92
C SER A 324 27.60 -13.65 -13.39
N PRO A 325 26.69 -12.90 -14.05
CA PRO A 325 26.97 -11.52 -14.41
C PRO A 325 27.06 -10.65 -13.14
N LEU A 326 27.94 -9.66 -13.15
CA LEU A 326 27.97 -8.58 -12.17
C LEU A 326 27.72 -7.26 -12.89
N VAL A 327 27.07 -6.30 -12.21
CA VAL A 327 26.88 -4.96 -12.73
C VAL A 327 27.81 -4.03 -11.97
N VAL A 328 28.69 -3.35 -12.70
CA VAL A 328 29.58 -2.32 -12.17
C VAL A 328 29.01 -0.96 -12.55
N VAL A 329 28.90 -0.07 -11.57
CA VAL A 329 28.41 1.29 -11.74
C VAL A 329 29.51 2.27 -11.32
N ARG A 330 29.92 3.13 -12.25
CA ARG A 330 30.76 4.30 -12.00
C ARG A 330 29.84 5.48 -11.74
N VAL A 331 29.79 5.97 -10.50
CA VAL A 331 29.01 7.16 -10.15
C VAL A 331 29.77 8.39 -10.66
N LEU A 332 29.07 9.30 -11.33
CA LEU A 332 29.65 10.58 -11.73
C LEU A 332 29.75 11.47 -10.50
N GLN A 333 30.95 12.00 -10.24
CA GLN A 333 31.18 12.97 -9.16
C GLN A 333 30.62 14.35 -9.52
#